data_AF-A0A6N9SDM0-F1
#
_entry.id   AF-A0A6N9SDM0-F1
#
_cell.length_a   1.000
_cell.length_b   1.000
_cell.length_c   1.000
_cell.angle_alpha   90.00
_cell.angle_beta   90.00
_cell.angle_gamma   90.00
#
_symmetry.space_group_name_H-M   'P 1'
#
loop_
_entity.id
_entity.type
_entity.pdbx_description
1 polymer ?
#
loop_
_entity_poly.entity_id
_entity_poly.type
_entity_poly.pdbx_seq_one_letter_code
_entity_poly.pdbx_strand_id
1 'polypeptide(L)' 'MKIRLLILSLLVSVPAFAWQPQTGDIIFQISRSSQSKAIQLATHSDYSHTGMLVIRNKKPYVFEA' A
#
# COMPACT_ATOMS: atom_id res chain seq x y z
N MET A 1 -40.83 2.33 9.87
CA MET A 1 -39.75 3.34 9.72
C MET A 1 -38.36 2.70 9.69
N LYS A 2 -38.00 1.82 10.62
CA LYS A 2 -36.68 1.16 10.67
C LYS A 2 -36.26 0.44 9.37
N ILE A 3 -37.18 -0.26 8.69
CA ILE A 3 -36.88 -0.94 7.41
C ILE A 3 -36.53 0.03 6.27
N ARG A 4 -37.19 1.21 6.23
CA ARG A 4 -36.93 2.23 5.20
C ARG A 4 -35.58 2.93 5.44
N LEU A 5 -35.21 3.13 6.70
CA LEU A 5 -33.87 3.61 7.08
C LEU A 5 -32.76 2.62 6.69
N LEU A 6 -33.00 1.31 6.81
CA LEU A 6 -32.07 0.26 6.42
C LEU A 6 -31.84 0.23 4.89
N ILE A 7 -32.90 0.36 4.10
CA ILE A 7 -32.82 0.42 2.62
C ILE A 7 -32.06 1.67 2.17
N LEU A 8 -32.27 2.82 2.84
CA LEU A 8 -31.54 4.05 2.54
C LEU A 8 -30.04 3.93 2.85
N SER A 9 -29.67 3.21 3.91
CA SER A 9 -28.25 2.98 4.26
C SER A 9 -27.50 2.08 3.26
N LEU A 10 -28.19 1.13 2.61
CA LEU A 10 -27.58 0.25 1.61
C LEU A 10 -27.33 0.96 0.28
N LEU A 11 -28.13 1.99 -0.05
CA LEU A 11 -28.02 2.79 -1.27
C LEU A 11 -26.88 3.83 -1.23
N VAL A 12 -26.27 4.07 -0.06
CA VAL A 12 -25.19 5.07 0.14
C VAL A 12 -23.85 4.36 0.41
N SER A 13 -23.58 3.24 -0.25
CA SER A 13 -22.22 2.68 -0.25
C SER A 13 -21.33 3.53 -1.17
N VAL A 14 -20.46 4.34 -0.58
CA VAL A 14 -19.41 5.05 -1.32
C VAL A 14 -18.36 4.01 -1.72
N PRO A 15 -18.00 3.88 -3.01
CA PRO A 15 -16.93 2.98 -3.40
C PRO A 15 -15.63 3.46 -2.75
N ALA A 16 -15.05 2.61 -1.91
CA ALA A 16 -13.70 2.85 -1.42
C ALA A 16 -12.74 2.71 -2.60
N PHE A 17 -12.10 3.80 -3.01
CA PHE A 17 -11.01 3.76 -3.97
C PHE A 17 -9.80 3.13 -3.28
N ALA A 18 -9.68 1.80 -3.38
CA ALA A 18 -8.47 1.11 -3.01
C ALA A 18 -7.34 1.53 -3.97
N TRP A 19 -6.13 1.65 -3.45
CA TRP A 19 -4.96 1.85 -4.30
C TRP A 19 -4.83 0.66 -5.25
N GLN A 20 -4.78 0.95 -6.55
CA GLN A 20 -4.55 -0.05 -7.58
C GLN A 20 -3.07 -0.02 -7.97
N PRO A 21 -2.30 -1.08 -7.72
CA PRO A 21 -0.87 -1.11 -8.04
C PRO A 21 -0.63 -0.93 -9.54
N GLN A 22 0.33 -0.07 -9.87
CA GLN A 22 0.78 0.20 -11.22
C GLN A 22 2.27 -0.07 -11.35
N THR A 23 2.72 -0.45 -12.55
CA THR A 23 4.16 -0.57 -12.82
C THR A 23 4.79 0.81 -12.66
N GLY A 24 5.85 0.90 -11.87
CA GLY A 24 6.52 2.16 -11.56
C GLY A 24 6.17 2.74 -10.19
N ASP A 25 5.13 2.25 -9.51
CA ASP A 25 4.87 2.64 -8.13
C ASP A 25 6.07 2.23 -7.26
N ILE A 26 6.58 3.15 -6.43
CA ILE A 26 7.70 2.87 -5.52
C ILE A 26 7.14 2.59 -4.13
N ILE A 27 7.45 1.42 -3.59
CA ILE A 27 7.05 1.02 -2.25
C ILE A 27 8.21 1.19 -1.27
N PHE A 28 7.91 1.67 -0.06
CA PHE A 28 8.85 1.85 1.03
C PHE A 28 8.40 1.05 2.24
N GLN A 29 9.36 0.49 2.98
CA GLN A 29 9.07 -0.21 4.23
C GLN A 29 10.18 -0.02 5.27
N ILE A 30 9.88 -0.40 6.51
CA ILE A 30 10.86 -0.62 7.56
C ILE A 30 11.33 -2.07 7.46
N SER A 31 12.57 -2.30 7.05
CA SER A 31 13.15 -3.64 6.99
C SER A 31 13.29 -4.27 8.37
N ARG A 32 13.20 -5.60 8.43
CA ARG A 32 13.50 -6.40 9.63
C ARG A 32 14.96 -6.84 9.72
N SER A 33 15.80 -6.39 8.79
CA SER A 33 17.24 -6.68 8.81
C SER A 33 17.95 -5.93 9.94
N SER A 34 19.08 -6.45 10.40
CA SER A 34 19.87 -5.84 11.48
C SER A 34 20.37 -4.44 11.13
N GLN A 35 20.60 -4.15 9.85
CA GLN A 35 21.06 -2.85 9.37
C GLN A 35 19.95 -1.79 9.26
N SER A 36 18.68 -2.19 9.37
CA SER A 36 17.52 -1.29 9.21
C SER A 36 17.63 -0.03 10.08
N LYS A 37 17.97 -0.20 11.36
CA LYS A 37 18.09 0.94 12.28
C LYS A 37 19.24 1.88 11.93
N ALA A 38 20.36 1.33 11.46
CA ALA A 38 21.50 2.13 11.03
C ALA A 38 21.16 2.98 9.80
N ILE A 39 20.46 2.41 8.82
CA ILE A 39 20.00 3.13 7.62
C ILE A 39 19.09 4.30 8.03
N GLN A 40 18.08 4.05 8.87
CA GLN A 40 17.16 5.11 9.33
C GLN A 40 17.88 6.27 10.00
N LEU A 41 18.85 5.97 10.87
CA LEU A 41 19.62 6.99 11.57
C LEU A 41 20.53 7.78 10.62
N ALA A 42 21.18 7.10 9.66
CA ALA A 42 22.09 7.74 8.72
C ALA A 42 21.37 8.61 7.67
N THR A 43 20.15 8.22 7.26
CA THR A 43 19.38 8.93 6.23
C THR A 43 18.33 9.88 6.79
N HIS A 44 18.13 9.89 8.11
CA HIS A 44 17.05 10.60 8.78
C HIS A 44 15.66 10.30 8.19
N SER A 45 15.41 9.03 7.86
CA SER A 45 14.17 8.53 7.27
C SER A 45 13.67 7.31 8.02
N ASP A 46 12.35 7.11 8.07
CA ASP A 46 11.77 5.87 8.59
C ASP A 46 12.05 4.68 7.67
N TYR A 47 12.23 4.92 6.36
CA TYR A 47 12.33 3.87 5.36
C TYR A 47 13.75 3.31 5.25
N SER A 48 13.86 1.98 5.29
CA SER A 48 15.15 1.28 5.23
C SER A 48 15.21 0.20 4.15
N HIS A 49 14.12 0.01 3.40
CA HIS A 49 14.08 -0.81 2.19
C HIS A 49 13.05 -0.27 1.21
N THR A 50 13.30 -0.46 -0.08
CA THR A 50 12.41 -0.02 -1.15
C THR A 50 12.45 -0.98 -2.33
N GLY A 51 11.40 -0.94 -3.14
CA GLY A 51 11.31 -1.64 -4.40
C GLY A 51 10.33 -0.95 -5.32
N MET A 52 10.28 -1.39 -6.58
CA MET A 52 9.36 -0.87 -7.58
C MET A 52 8.34 -1.94 -7.94
N LEU A 53 7.07 -1.56 -8.04
CA LEU A 53 6.02 -2.44 -8.52
C LEU A 53 6.20 -2.70 -10.02
N VAL A 54 6.02 -3.96 -10.42
CA VAL A 54 5.95 -4.39 -11.81
C VAL A 54 4.73 -5.30 -11.97
N ILE A 55 3.80 -4.91 -12.84
CA ILE A 55 2.64 -5.73 -13.16
C ILE A 55 3.03 -6.75 -14.24
N ARG A 56 3.06 -8.02 -13.87
CA ARG A 56 3.34 -9.14 -14.79
C ARG A 56 2.14 -10.07 -14.83
N ASN A 57 1.59 -10.33 -16.02
CA ASN A 57 0.40 -11.17 -16.19
C ASN A 57 -0.78 -10.74 -15.29
N LYS A 58 -1.03 -9.42 -15.20
CA LYS A 58 -2.05 -8.79 -14.34
C LYS A 58 -1.86 -9.01 -12.83
N LYS A 59 -0.68 -9.47 -12.39
CA LYS A 59 -0.33 -9.65 -10.97
C LYS A 59 0.76 -8.65 -10.57
N PRO A 60 0.64 -8.02 -9.39
CA PRO A 60 1.70 -7.15 -8.88
C PRO A 60 2.85 -7.98 -8.31
N TYR A 61 4.07 -7.60 -8.68
CA TYR A 61 5.32 -8.07 -8.09
C TYR A 61 6.15 -6.87 -7.66
N VAL A 62 7.02 -7.05 -6.67
CA VAL A 62 8.02 -6.04 -6.30
C VAL A 62 9.36 -6.45 -6.92
N PHE A 63 9.97 -5.53 -7.66
CA PHE A 63 11.35 -5.61 -8.12
C PHE A 63 12.23 -4.86 -7.11
N GLU A 64 13.14 -5.57 -6.45
CA GLU A 64 13.95 -5.10 -5.32
C GLU A 64 15.36 -5.70 -5.36
N ALA A 65 16.30 -5.07 -4.63
CA ALA A 65 17.70 -5.47 -4.52
C ALA A 65 18.07 -5.90 -3.09
#